data_AF-A0ABD2TJG2-F1
#
_entry.id   AF-A0ABD2TJG2-F1
#
_cell.length_a   1.000
_cell.length_b   1.000
_cell.length_c   1.000
_cell.angle_alpha   90.00
_cell.angle_beta   90.00
_cell.angle_gamma   90.00
#
_symmetry.space_group_name_H-M   'P 1'
#
loop_
_entity.id
_entity.type
_entity.pdbx_description
1 polymer ?
#
loop_
_entity_poly.entity_id
_entity_poly.type
_entity_poly.pdbx_seq_one_letter_code
_entity_poly.pdbx_strand_id
1 'polypeptide(L)'
;MSQYIPMLDYYCNSLPLVSTAYASSERFFGINLNPLCTPSEVSYTLIPIVAYFEFLPIHRSNEVINSISIHTPYNEKNEQQLVDLVDVKIGQEYELVVTTYSGLYRYRVGDVLRVAGFKNNAPQFNFIRRENMILSIDSDKTNEIELQNAVKNAENNLMSFDARVIDYTSYVDTATIPGHYVLFWELNVNASSPIPPSVLEECCLAIEESLNSVYRQGRTSDKSIGPLEIRIVETGIFDKLMDYCCTSLLGASINQYKTPWCIKFAPHVELLNSRVVSSYFSPVCPKWVPGRKQWNNTN
;
A
#
# COMPACT_ATOMS: atom_id res chain seq x y z
N MET A 1 -1.93 1.13 -9.40
CA MET A 1 -2.69 1.53 -10.61
C MET A 1 -3.71 0.52 -11.11
N SER A 2 -3.55 -0.80 -10.91
CA SER A 2 -4.55 -1.79 -11.38
C SER A 2 -5.97 -1.54 -10.84
N GLN A 3 -6.11 -0.91 -9.66
CA GLN A 3 -7.40 -0.53 -9.07
C GLN A 3 -8.25 0.42 -9.93
N TYR A 4 -7.63 1.18 -10.84
CA TYR A 4 -8.35 2.12 -11.72
C TYR A 4 -8.79 1.50 -13.05
N ILE A 5 -8.40 0.26 -13.36
CA ILE A 5 -8.72 -0.39 -14.65
C ILE A 5 -10.23 -0.38 -14.92
N PRO A 6 -11.12 -0.81 -14.00
CA PRO A 6 -12.56 -0.83 -14.29
C PRO A 6 -13.15 0.56 -14.58
N MET A 7 -12.64 1.58 -13.89
CA MET A 7 -13.07 2.97 -14.08
C MET A 7 -12.60 3.53 -15.42
N LEU A 8 -11.35 3.26 -15.80
CA LEU A 8 -10.81 3.64 -17.10
C LEU A 8 -11.54 2.93 -18.24
N ASP A 9 -11.83 1.63 -18.11
CA ASP A 9 -12.61 0.88 -19.10
C ASP A 9 -14.00 1.48 -19.32
N TYR A 10 -14.66 1.91 -18.24
CA TYR A 10 -15.95 2.61 -18.29
C TYR A 10 -15.87 3.93 -19.06
N TYR A 11 -14.92 4.80 -18.73
CA TYR A 11 -14.81 6.12 -19.38
C TYR A 11 -14.25 6.06 -20.80
N CYS A 12 -13.35 5.13 -21.06
CA CYS A 12 -12.68 5.00 -22.35
C CYS A 12 -13.41 4.07 -23.32
N ASN A 13 -14.58 3.54 -22.95
CA ASN A 13 -15.37 2.63 -23.78
C ASN A 13 -14.53 1.46 -24.34
N SER A 14 -13.77 0.81 -23.45
CA SER A 14 -12.88 -0.32 -23.78
C SER A 14 -11.73 -0.02 -24.78
N LEU A 15 -11.24 1.24 -24.85
CA LEU A 15 -9.99 1.52 -25.54
C LEU A 15 -8.80 0.78 -24.87
N PRO A 16 -7.80 0.32 -25.65
CA PRO A 16 -6.64 -0.37 -25.08
C PRO A 16 -5.88 0.51 -24.07
N LEU A 17 -5.73 -0.01 -22.84
CA LEU A 17 -4.94 0.63 -21.79
C LEU A 17 -3.47 0.23 -21.94
N VAL A 18 -2.60 1.21 -22.19
CA VAL A 18 -1.19 0.99 -22.51
C VAL A 18 -0.30 1.35 -21.31
N SER A 19 0.47 0.38 -20.82
CA SER A 19 1.58 0.64 -19.89
C SER A 19 2.91 0.46 -20.61
N THR A 20 3.66 1.55 -20.78
CA THR A 20 4.84 1.59 -21.67
C THR A 20 6.15 1.30 -20.96
N ALA A 21 6.33 1.78 -19.74
CA ALA A 21 7.63 1.81 -19.09
C ALA A 21 7.55 1.44 -17.61
N TYR A 22 8.64 0.86 -17.11
CA TYR A 22 8.89 0.62 -15.70
C TYR A 22 10.11 1.44 -15.28
N ALA A 23 9.90 2.38 -14.37
CA ALA A 23 10.90 3.33 -13.92
C ALA A 23 10.61 3.80 -12.49
N SER A 24 11.61 4.39 -11.86
CA SER A 24 11.52 5.03 -10.56
C SER A 24 12.39 6.30 -10.51
N SER A 25 12.37 7.01 -9.38
CA SER A 25 13.24 8.17 -9.15
C SER A 25 14.73 7.81 -9.17
N GLU A 26 15.07 6.58 -8.79
CA GLU A 26 16.42 6.04 -8.74
C GLU A 26 16.96 5.76 -10.16
N ARG A 27 16.14 5.19 -11.05
CA ARG A 27 16.51 4.94 -12.46
C ARG A 27 15.31 4.57 -13.34
N PHE A 28 15.49 4.71 -14.65
CA PHE A 28 14.69 4.02 -15.65
C PHE A 28 15.10 2.55 -15.74
N PHE A 29 14.17 1.60 -15.71
CA PHE A 29 14.51 0.17 -15.65
C PHE A 29 14.20 -0.58 -16.94
N GLY A 30 13.00 -0.44 -17.49
CA GLY A 30 12.52 -1.31 -18.54
C GLY A 30 11.35 -0.77 -19.36
N ILE A 31 11.04 -1.45 -20.46
CA ILE A 31 9.91 -1.14 -21.34
C ILE A 31 9.02 -2.36 -21.54
N ASN A 32 7.74 -2.11 -21.77
CA ASN A 32 6.81 -3.12 -22.25
C ASN A 32 6.98 -3.30 -23.76
N LEU A 33 7.47 -4.47 -24.18
CA LEU A 33 7.67 -4.80 -25.60
C LEU A 33 6.38 -5.20 -26.31
N ASN A 34 5.28 -5.40 -25.58
CA ASN A 34 3.96 -5.65 -26.12
C ASN A 34 2.94 -4.64 -25.53
N PRO A 35 2.98 -3.36 -25.94
CA PRO A 35 2.23 -2.29 -25.30
C PRO A 35 0.70 -2.45 -25.37
N LEU A 36 0.18 -3.24 -26.30
CA LEU A 36 -1.26 -3.48 -26.49
C LEU A 36 -1.78 -4.75 -25.79
N CYS A 37 -0.95 -5.42 -24.97
CA CYS A 37 -1.42 -6.54 -24.15
C CYS A 37 -2.47 -6.10 -23.13
N THR A 38 -3.21 -7.08 -22.59
CA THR A 38 -4.16 -6.78 -21.52
C THR A 38 -3.41 -6.30 -20.27
N PRO A 39 -4.01 -5.40 -19.44
CA PRO A 39 -3.36 -4.91 -18.22
C PRO A 39 -2.87 -6.01 -17.26
N SER A 40 -3.54 -7.18 -17.24
CA SER A 40 -3.16 -8.35 -16.44
C SER A 40 -1.92 -9.09 -16.95
N GLU A 41 -1.57 -8.91 -18.23
CA GLU A 41 -0.46 -9.62 -18.90
C GLU A 41 0.79 -8.74 -19.07
N VAL A 42 0.75 -7.50 -18.60
CA VAL A 42 1.85 -6.55 -18.74
C VAL A 42 3.14 -7.13 -18.16
N SER A 43 4.18 -7.12 -18.98
CA SER A 43 5.53 -7.50 -18.60
C SER A 43 6.54 -6.48 -19.11
N TYR A 44 7.52 -6.15 -18.26
CA TYR A 44 8.56 -5.19 -18.59
C TYR A 44 9.87 -5.92 -18.85
N THR A 45 10.51 -5.60 -19.96
CA THR A 45 11.85 -6.09 -20.28
C THR A 45 12.85 -5.07 -19.75
N LEU A 46 13.71 -5.50 -18.83
CA LEU A 46 14.75 -4.63 -18.28
C LEU A 46 15.79 -4.33 -19.35
N ILE A 47 16.26 -3.09 -19.40
CA ILE A 47 17.24 -2.64 -20.39
C ILE A 47 18.64 -2.74 -19.76
N PRO A 48 19.51 -3.70 -20.15
CA PRO A 48 20.73 -4.00 -19.41
C PRO A 48 21.76 -2.87 -19.33
N ILE A 49 21.65 -1.85 -20.18
CA ILE A 49 22.59 -0.71 -20.21
C ILE A 49 22.28 0.38 -19.18
N VAL A 50 21.12 0.32 -18.49
CA VAL A 50 20.68 1.44 -17.63
C VAL A 50 21.19 1.36 -16.20
N ALA A 51 21.45 0.15 -15.71
CA ALA A 51 21.97 -0.19 -14.39
C ALA A 51 22.48 -1.65 -14.40
N TYR A 52 23.29 -2.02 -13.42
CA TYR A 52 23.55 -3.42 -13.11
C TYR A 52 22.41 -3.95 -12.22
N PHE A 53 21.85 -5.10 -12.59
CA PHE A 53 20.65 -5.66 -11.98
C PHE A 53 20.97 -6.99 -11.29
N GLU A 54 20.62 -7.04 -10.00
CA GLU A 54 20.68 -8.23 -9.17
C GLU A 54 19.28 -8.51 -8.60
N PHE A 55 19.03 -9.75 -8.21
CA PHE A 55 17.72 -10.22 -7.80
C PHE A 55 17.81 -11.01 -6.50
N LEU A 56 17.10 -10.57 -5.46
CA LEU A 56 17.01 -11.28 -4.19
C LEU A 56 15.81 -12.24 -4.24
N PRO A 57 15.99 -13.58 -4.18
CA PRO A 57 14.88 -14.52 -4.31
C PRO A 57 13.91 -14.44 -3.13
N ILE A 58 12.62 -14.31 -3.41
CA ILE A 58 11.56 -14.33 -2.39
C ILE A 58 11.03 -15.75 -2.27
N HIS A 59 11.32 -16.40 -1.15
CA HIS A 59 10.76 -17.70 -0.82
C HIS A 59 9.47 -17.49 -0.04
N ARG A 60 8.32 -17.74 -0.67
CA ARG A 60 7.07 -17.87 0.08
C ARG A 60 7.14 -19.20 0.82
N SER A 61 7.46 -19.20 2.11
CA SER A 61 7.18 -20.35 2.94
C SER A 61 5.66 -20.62 2.90
N ASN A 62 5.26 -21.88 2.72
CA ASN A 62 3.85 -22.31 2.84
C ASN A 62 3.32 -22.23 4.28
N GLU A 63 3.92 -21.37 5.11
CA GLU A 63 3.40 -21.01 6.42
C GLU A 63 2.65 -19.70 6.23
N VAL A 64 1.32 -19.83 6.26
CA VAL A 64 0.28 -18.83 6.55
C VAL A 64 0.75 -17.38 6.57
N ILE A 65 0.13 -16.58 5.70
CA ILE A 65 0.13 -15.10 5.60
C ILE A 65 0.48 -14.43 6.93
N ASN A 66 1.78 -14.34 7.20
CA ASN A 66 2.30 -13.43 8.19
C ASN A 66 2.71 -12.20 7.38
N SER A 67 2.02 -11.09 7.63
CA SER A 67 2.37 -9.73 7.22
C SER A 67 3.73 -9.26 7.76
N ILE A 68 4.62 -10.18 8.13
CA ILE A 68 5.92 -9.90 8.68
C ILE A 68 6.94 -10.36 7.64
N SER A 69 7.23 -9.49 6.67
CA SER A 69 8.60 -9.36 6.19
C SER A 69 9.41 -8.84 7.37
N ILE A 70 9.74 -9.75 8.30
CA ILE A 70 10.71 -9.49 9.38
C ILE A 70 11.90 -8.93 8.64
N HIS A 71 12.32 -7.73 9.00
CA HIS A 71 13.63 -7.22 8.64
C HIS A 71 14.65 -8.31 9.00
N THR A 72 15.01 -9.17 8.05
CA THR A 72 16.28 -9.86 8.16
C THR A 72 17.29 -8.73 8.15
N PRO A 73 18.08 -8.55 9.22
CA PRO A 73 19.16 -7.58 9.23
C PRO A 73 20.02 -7.81 7.99
N TYR A 74 20.66 -6.76 7.52
CA TYR A 74 21.67 -6.81 6.46
C TYR A 74 22.80 -7.74 6.92
N ASN A 75 22.61 -9.05 6.76
CA ASN A 75 23.59 -10.07 7.08
C ASN A 75 24.34 -10.37 5.79
N GLU A 76 25.67 -10.40 5.87
CA GLU A 76 26.58 -10.73 4.76
C GLU A 76 26.23 -12.05 4.05
N LYS A 77 25.46 -12.94 4.70
CA LYS A 77 24.93 -14.17 4.10
C LYS A 77 23.90 -13.95 2.99
N ASN A 78 23.18 -12.82 2.98
CA ASN A 78 22.21 -12.51 1.92
C ASN A 78 22.89 -12.08 0.61
N GLU A 79 24.12 -11.56 0.69
CA GLU A 79 24.89 -11.20 -0.50
C GLU A 79 25.27 -12.41 -1.36
N GLN A 80 25.32 -13.61 -0.76
CA GLN A 80 25.63 -14.87 -1.45
C GLN A 80 24.43 -15.48 -2.19
N GLN A 81 23.24 -14.86 -2.12
CA GLN A 81 22.02 -15.38 -2.73
C GLN A 81 21.46 -14.50 -3.85
N LEU A 82 22.11 -13.36 -4.15
CA LEU A 82 21.67 -12.54 -5.27
C LEU A 82 21.91 -13.29 -6.58
N VAL A 83 20.92 -13.20 -7.46
CA VAL A 83 20.92 -13.82 -8.78
C VAL A 83 21.15 -12.72 -9.80
N ASP A 84 22.02 -12.97 -10.78
CA ASP A 84 22.25 -12.02 -11.87
C ASP A 84 21.04 -11.98 -12.82
N LEU A 85 20.94 -10.90 -13.60
CA LEU A 85 19.85 -10.69 -14.56
C LEU A 85 19.57 -11.89 -15.47
N VAL A 86 20.60 -12.61 -15.92
CA VAL A 86 20.44 -13.72 -16.86
C VAL A 86 20.07 -15.06 -16.19
N ASP A 87 20.23 -15.15 -14.87
CA ASP A 87 20.10 -16.41 -14.11
C ASP A 87 18.75 -16.54 -13.39
N VAL A 88 17.84 -15.58 -13.59
CA VAL A 88 16.50 -15.58 -13.00
C VAL A 88 15.64 -16.72 -13.57
N LYS A 89 14.77 -17.29 -12.74
CA LYS A 89 13.93 -18.46 -13.09
C LYS A 89 12.51 -18.04 -13.41
N ILE A 90 11.97 -18.54 -14.53
CA ILE A 90 10.56 -18.31 -14.91
C ILE A 90 9.62 -18.69 -13.77
N GLY A 91 8.65 -17.84 -13.48
CA GLY A 91 7.66 -18.02 -12.42
C GLY A 91 8.14 -17.69 -11.00
N GLN A 92 9.45 -17.54 -10.78
CA GLN A 92 10.00 -17.18 -9.47
C GLN A 92 9.82 -15.67 -9.20
N GLU A 93 9.56 -15.34 -7.93
CA GLU A 93 9.48 -13.96 -7.44
C GLU A 93 10.81 -13.52 -6.83
N TYR A 94 11.19 -12.29 -7.14
CA TYR A 94 12.43 -11.65 -6.69
C TYR A 94 12.17 -10.21 -6.28
N GLU A 95 12.94 -9.72 -5.33
CA GLU A 95 13.09 -8.29 -5.10
C GLU A 95 14.21 -7.72 -5.97
N LEU A 96 13.94 -6.56 -6.58
CA LEU A 96 14.90 -5.86 -7.45
C LEU A 96 16.00 -5.17 -6.64
N VAL A 97 17.26 -5.49 -6.98
CA VAL A 97 18.46 -4.84 -6.46
C VAL A 97 19.22 -4.18 -7.61
N VAL A 98 19.61 -2.92 -7.45
CA VAL A 98 20.25 -2.14 -8.51
C VAL A 98 21.57 -1.52 -8.09
N THR A 99 22.53 -1.54 -9.00
CA THR A 99 23.73 -0.70 -8.93
C THR A 99 23.70 0.30 -10.08
N THR A 100 23.73 1.60 -9.76
CA THR A 100 23.54 2.69 -10.73
C THR A 100 24.79 3.54 -10.92
N TYR A 101 24.91 4.18 -12.09
CA TYR A 101 25.98 5.16 -12.38
C TYR A 101 25.99 6.35 -11.41
N SER A 102 24.88 6.63 -10.74
CA SER A 102 24.73 7.72 -9.78
C SER A 102 25.18 7.36 -8.36
N GLY A 103 25.79 6.18 -8.16
CA GLY A 103 26.42 5.80 -6.90
C GLY A 103 25.53 5.05 -5.91
N LEU A 104 24.38 4.52 -6.36
CA LEU A 104 23.67 3.50 -5.60
C LEU A 104 24.34 2.15 -5.86
N TYR A 105 24.77 1.45 -4.81
CA TYR A 105 25.43 0.15 -4.91
C TYR A 105 24.60 -0.91 -4.21
N ARG A 106 24.21 -1.95 -4.95
CA ARG A 106 23.34 -3.06 -4.49
C ARG A 106 22.12 -2.54 -3.71
N TYR A 107 21.53 -1.48 -4.21
CA TYR A 107 20.40 -0.81 -3.57
C TYR A 107 19.13 -1.61 -3.79
N ARG A 108 18.47 -1.99 -2.69
CA ARG A 108 17.17 -2.65 -2.69
C ARG A 108 16.08 -1.65 -3.07
N VAL A 109 15.47 -1.82 -4.25
CA VAL A 109 14.39 -0.96 -4.73
C VAL A 109 13.10 -1.17 -3.92
N GLY A 110 12.94 -2.37 -3.35
CA GLY A 110 11.75 -2.81 -2.63
C GLY A 110 10.61 -3.24 -3.56
N ASP A 111 10.82 -3.27 -4.87
CA ASP A 111 9.84 -3.77 -5.83
C ASP A 111 9.98 -5.29 -6.01
N VAL A 112 8.86 -6.00 -5.93
CA VAL A 112 8.76 -7.45 -6.14
C VAL A 112 8.31 -7.73 -7.57
N LEU A 113 9.14 -8.49 -8.27
CA LEU A 113 8.99 -8.83 -9.67
C LEU A 113 8.90 -10.35 -9.85
N ARG A 114 8.00 -10.81 -10.72
CA ARG A 114 7.91 -12.22 -11.12
C ARG A 114 8.41 -12.38 -12.54
N VAL A 115 9.29 -13.33 -12.78
CA VAL A 115 9.79 -13.61 -14.14
C VAL A 115 8.66 -14.19 -14.99
N ALA A 116 8.25 -13.45 -16.01
CA ALA A 116 7.19 -13.83 -16.95
C ALA A 116 7.72 -14.65 -18.13
N GLY A 117 8.97 -14.40 -18.54
CA GLY A 117 9.57 -15.01 -19.71
C GLY A 117 10.84 -14.29 -20.12
N PHE A 118 11.27 -14.49 -21.36
CA PHE A 118 12.48 -13.88 -21.90
C PHE A 118 12.23 -13.34 -23.31
N LYS A 119 12.76 -12.14 -23.59
CA LYS A 119 12.97 -11.65 -24.94
C LYS A 119 14.42 -11.88 -25.33
N ASN A 120 14.67 -12.85 -26.21
CA ASN A 120 16.02 -13.34 -26.46
C ASN A 120 16.63 -13.80 -25.13
N ASN A 121 17.72 -13.16 -24.69
CA ASN A 121 18.38 -13.46 -23.42
C ASN A 121 17.99 -12.48 -22.29
N ALA A 122 17.17 -11.46 -22.57
CA ALA A 122 16.75 -10.49 -21.57
C ALA A 122 15.46 -10.96 -20.87
N PRO A 123 15.43 -11.08 -19.53
CA PRO A 123 14.23 -11.46 -18.82
C PRO A 123 13.13 -10.38 -18.89
N GLN A 124 11.89 -10.84 -18.81
CA GLN A 124 10.69 -10.02 -18.73
C GLN A 124 10.00 -10.26 -17.40
N PHE A 125 9.51 -9.20 -16.77
CA PHE A 125 8.96 -9.27 -15.42
C PHE A 125 7.54 -8.71 -15.33
N ASN A 126 6.66 -9.44 -14.65
CA ASN A 126 5.42 -8.87 -14.12
C ASN A 126 5.75 -8.11 -12.83
N PHE A 127 5.22 -6.89 -12.71
CA PHE A 127 5.25 -6.16 -11.44
C PHE A 127 4.20 -6.75 -10.49
N ILE A 128 4.61 -7.22 -9.32
CA ILE A 128 3.69 -7.84 -8.35
C ILE A 128 3.24 -6.81 -7.31
N ARG A 129 4.21 -6.22 -6.59
CA ARG A 129 3.96 -5.24 -5.53
C ARG A 129 5.24 -4.51 -5.16
N ARG A 130 5.10 -3.42 -4.41
CA ARG A 130 6.21 -2.87 -3.63
C ARG A 130 6.09 -3.39 -2.20
N GLU A 131 7.19 -3.86 -1.62
CA GLU A 131 7.22 -4.33 -0.24
C GLU A 131 6.85 -3.21 0.74
N ASN A 132 6.31 -3.61 1.89
CA ASN A 132 5.93 -2.73 3.00
C ASN A 132 4.89 -1.66 2.67
N MET A 133 4.14 -1.76 1.57
CA MET A 133 3.09 -0.81 1.22
C MET A 133 1.69 -1.41 1.45
N ILE A 134 0.87 -0.74 2.27
CA ILE A 134 -0.51 -1.17 2.54
C ILE A 134 -1.56 -0.31 1.83
N LEU A 135 -1.33 1.01 1.71
CA LEU A 135 -2.25 1.95 1.07
C LEU A 135 -1.51 2.83 0.04
N SER A 136 -2.20 3.14 -1.07
CA SER A 136 -1.71 3.99 -2.16
C SER A 136 -2.86 4.38 -3.09
N ILE A 137 -3.00 5.69 -3.36
CA ILE A 137 -3.99 6.24 -4.31
C ILE A 137 -3.31 6.65 -5.61
N ASP A 138 -2.28 7.49 -5.51
CA ASP A 138 -1.48 7.99 -6.62
C ASP A 138 -0.01 7.63 -6.38
N SER A 139 0.83 8.61 -6.06
CA SER A 139 2.26 8.44 -5.80
C SER A 139 2.55 8.20 -4.31
N ASP A 140 1.54 8.41 -3.45
CA ASP A 140 1.61 8.15 -2.02
C ASP A 140 1.78 6.65 -1.74
N LYS A 141 2.59 6.36 -0.72
CA LYS A 141 2.87 5.00 -0.26
C LYS A 141 2.86 5.02 1.25
N THR A 142 1.82 4.48 1.86
CA THR A 142 1.73 4.35 3.32
C THR A 142 2.01 2.92 3.73
N ASN A 143 2.92 2.77 4.69
CA ASN A 143 3.29 1.48 5.27
C ASN A 143 2.50 1.20 6.57
N GLU A 144 2.60 -0.02 7.07
CA GLU A 144 1.90 -0.47 8.28
C GLU A 144 2.28 0.36 9.51
N ILE A 145 3.56 0.64 9.70
CA ILE A 145 4.08 1.37 10.87
C ILE A 145 3.57 2.81 10.86
N GLU A 146 3.55 3.46 9.70
CA GLU A 146 3.01 4.81 9.52
C GLU A 146 1.53 4.84 9.87
N LEU A 147 0.73 3.88 9.38
CA LEU A 147 -0.69 3.81 9.69
C LEU A 147 -0.94 3.55 11.17
N GLN A 148 -0.22 2.61 11.79
CA GLN A 148 -0.34 2.32 13.22
C GLN A 148 -0.02 3.53 14.09
N ASN A 149 1.06 4.24 13.78
CA ASN A 149 1.43 5.46 14.49
C ASN A 149 0.39 6.56 14.29
N ALA A 150 -0.17 6.68 13.07
CA ALA A 150 -1.19 7.68 12.78
C ALA A 150 -2.50 7.40 13.55
N VAL A 151 -2.96 6.15 13.60
CA VAL A 151 -4.13 5.75 14.39
C VAL A 151 -3.89 5.98 15.88
N LYS A 152 -2.74 5.56 16.40
CA LYS A 152 -2.35 5.79 17.80
C LYS A 152 -2.33 7.28 18.17
N ASN A 153 -1.90 8.14 17.26
CA ASN A 153 -1.92 9.59 17.48
C ASN A 153 -3.35 10.12 17.56
N ALA A 154 -4.24 9.63 16.71
CA ALA A 154 -5.65 10.03 16.66
C ALA A 154 -6.46 9.51 17.85
N GLU A 155 -6.11 8.33 18.41
CA GLU A 155 -6.72 7.79 19.63
C GLU A 155 -6.56 8.71 20.84
N ASN A 156 -5.53 9.56 20.88
CA ASN A 156 -5.36 10.54 21.96
C ASN A 156 -6.55 11.51 22.07
N ASN A 157 -7.23 11.82 20.95
CA ASN A 157 -8.41 12.68 20.94
C ASN A 157 -9.64 11.98 21.55
N LEU A 158 -9.67 10.64 21.52
CA LEU A 158 -10.76 9.83 22.07
C LEU A 158 -10.64 9.63 23.59
N MET A 159 -9.44 9.75 24.16
CA MET A 159 -9.19 9.49 25.58
C MET A 159 -10.03 10.37 26.51
N SER A 160 -10.33 11.61 26.11
CA SER A 160 -11.18 12.54 26.87
C SER A 160 -12.64 12.10 27.00
N PHE A 161 -13.09 11.17 26.15
CA PHE A 161 -14.46 10.67 26.08
C PHE A 161 -14.58 9.23 26.61
N ASP A 162 -13.50 8.70 27.21
CA ASP A 162 -13.39 7.32 27.66
C ASP A 162 -13.75 6.31 26.56
N ALA A 163 -13.38 6.65 25.33
CA ALA A 163 -13.57 5.82 24.15
C ALA A 163 -12.23 5.27 23.66
N ARG A 164 -12.25 4.05 23.12
CA ARG A 164 -11.05 3.38 22.58
C ARG A 164 -11.38 2.66 21.28
N VAL A 165 -10.42 2.62 20.37
CA VAL A 165 -10.50 1.75 19.20
C VAL A 165 -10.20 0.32 19.67
N ILE A 166 -11.14 -0.59 19.41
CA ILE A 166 -10.99 -2.02 19.72
C ILE A 166 -10.14 -2.66 18.62
N ASP A 167 -10.54 -2.44 17.38
CA ASP A 167 -9.87 -2.95 16.19
C ASP A 167 -10.14 -2.00 15.01
N TYR A 168 -9.25 -2.05 14.03
CA TYR A 168 -9.40 -1.27 12.81
C TYR A 168 -8.76 -1.95 11.60
N THR A 169 -9.26 -1.56 10.43
CA THR A 169 -8.65 -1.90 9.14
C THR A 169 -8.80 -0.75 8.17
N SER A 170 -8.09 -0.81 7.05
CA SER A 170 -8.08 0.24 6.03
C SER A 170 -8.43 -0.28 4.65
N TYR A 171 -8.86 0.62 3.78
CA TYR A 171 -9.15 0.35 2.38
C TYR A 171 -8.96 1.65 1.57
N VAL A 172 -8.65 1.51 0.29
CA VAL A 172 -8.54 2.64 -0.64
C VAL A 172 -9.82 2.74 -1.44
N ASP A 173 -10.57 3.83 -1.22
CA ASP A 173 -11.79 4.10 -1.97
C ASP A 173 -11.47 4.80 -3.29
N THR A 174 -11.79 4.13 -4.39
CA THR A 174 -11.62 4.64 -5.75
C THR A 174 -12.96 4.84 -6.45
N ALA A 175 -14.08 4.81 -5.73
CA ALA A 175 -15.40 5.06 -6.30
C ALA A 175 -15.58 6.55 -6.64
N THR A 176 -14.92 7.44 -5.90
CA THR A 176 -14.88 8.89 -6.16
C THR A 176 -13.52 9.31 -6.72
N ILE A 177 -13.51 10.40 -7.51
CA ILE A 177 -12.28 11.05 -7.99
C ILE A 177 -12.16 12.44 -7.33
N PRO A 178 -11.06 12.75 -6.63
CA PRO A 178 -9.95 11.85 -6.30
C PRO A 178 -10.37 10.75 -5.33
N GLY A 179 -9.70 9.60 -5.40
CA GLY A 179 -9.88 8.52 -4.40
C GLY A 179 -9.34 8.94 -3.03
N HIS A 180 -9.72 8.24 -1.97
CA HIS A 180 -9.34 8.57 -0.60
C HIS A 180 -9.12 7.33 0.27
N TYR A 181 -8.44 7.51 1.41
CA TYR A 181 -8.27 6.45 2.40
C TYR A 181 -9.52 6.35 3.26
N VAL A 182 -9.95 5.12 3.52
CA VAL A 182 -11.04 4.79 4.44
C VAL A 182 -10.49 3.90 5.55
N LEU A 183 -10.79 4.27 6.79
CA LEU A 183 -10.49 3.49 7.98
C LEU A 183 -11.79 3.03 8.63
N PHE A 184 -11.94 1.73 8.81
CA PHE A 184 -13.05 1.16 9.57
C PHE A 184 -12.62 1.04 11.02
N TRP A 185 -13.35 1.68 11.93
CA TRP A 185 -13.05 1.70 13.37
C TRP A 185 -14.18 1.03 14.14
N GLU A 186 -13.87 -0.03 14.87
CA GLU A 186 -14.75 -0.56 15.90
C GLU A 186 -14.39 0.10 17.23
N LEU A 187 -15.35 0.82 17.83
CA LEU A 187 -15.12 1.59 19.05
C LEU A 187 -15.75 0.91 20.26
N ASN A 188 -15.03 0.94 21.37
CA ASN A 188 -15.60 0.76 22.70
C ASN A 188 -15.94 2.14 23.26
N VAL A 189 -17.24 2.42 23.38
CA VAL A 189 -17.74 3.73 23.87
C VAL A 189 -18.54 3.50 25.14
N ASN A 190 -18.19 4.23 26.20
CA ASN A 190 -19.02 4.25 27.40
C ASN A 190 -20.30 5.05 27.15
N ALA A 191 -21.46 4.44 27.42
CA ALA A 191 -22.78 4.99 27.12
C ALA A 191 -23.08 6.36 27.78
N SER A 192 -22.26 6.78 28.76
CA SER A 192 -22.41 8.04 29.49
C SER A 192 -21.80 9.25 28.79
N SER A 193 -20.92 9.07 27.79
CA SER A 193 -20.22 10.15 27.09
C SER A 193 -20.18 9.91 25.58
N PRO A 194 -21.24 10.31 24.84
CA PRO A 194 -21.24 10.18 23.39
C PRO A 194 -20.13 11.04 22.78
N ILE A 195 -19.43 10.49 21.80
CA ILE A 195 -18.34 11.17 21.09
C ILE A 195 -18.96 12.17 20.10
N PRO A 196 -18.66 13.47 20.21
CA PRO A 196 -19.14 14.45 19.23
C PRO A 196 -18.56 14.17 17.83
N PRO A 197 -19.33 14.38 16.74
CA PRO A 197 -18.84 14.27 15.37
C PRO A 197 -17.53 15.00 15.10
N SER A 198 -17.37 16.22 15.65
CA SER A 198 -16.18 17.04 15.47
C SER A 198 -14.90 16.38 15.98
N VAL A 199 -14.99 15.53 17.01
CA VAL A 199 -13.83 14.81 17.56
C VAL A 199 -13.38 13.72 16.58
N LEU A 200 -14.32 13.06 15.89
CA LEU A 200 -14.00 12.06 14.87
C LEU A 200 -13.45 12.70 13.59
N GLU A 201 -13.94 13.89 13.24
CA GLU A 201 -13.35 14.73 12.18
C GLU A 201 -11.92 15.18 12.53
N GLU A 202 -11.68 15.57 13.80
CA GLU A 202 -10.34 15.87 14.31
C GLU A 202 -9.43 14.63 14.34
N CYS A 203 -9.96 13.44 14.64
CA CYS A 203 -9.24 12.18 14.50
C CYS A 203 -8.83 11.96 13.03
N CYS A 204 -9.72 12.18 12.07
CA CYS A 204 -9.38 12.07 10.64
C CYS A 204 -8.19 12.97 10.30
N LEU A 205 -8.24 14.25 10.72
CA LEU A 205 -7.15 15.20 10.50
C LEU A 205 -5.85 14.77 11.20
N ALA A 206 -5.91 14.29 12.45
CA ALA A 206 -4.74 13.83 13.19
C ALA A 206 -4.03 12.66 12.50
N ILE A 207 -4.80 11.77 11.87
CA ILE A 207 -4.26 10.70 11.02
C ILE A 207 -3.57 11.32 9.80
N GLU A 208 -4.25 12.19 9.04
CA GLU A 208 -3.68 12.82 7.85
C GLU A 208 -2.38 13.60 8.15
N GLU A 209 -2.30 14.30 9.28
CA GLU A 209 -1.11 15.03 9.73
C GLU A 209 0.06 14.11 10.10
N SER A 210 -0.25 12.89 10.55
CA SER A 210 0.75 11.87 10.92
C SER A 210 1.28 11.10 9.70
N LEU A 211 0.60 11.18 8.56
CA LEU A 211 1.03 10.52 7.33
C LEU A 211 2.22 11.24 6.67
N ASN A 212 2.90 10.52 5.78
CA ASN A 212 4.12 11.00 5.15
C ASN A 212 3.90 12.23 4.25
N SER A 213 5.01 12.87 3.89
CA SER A 213 4.98 14.12 3.10
C SER A 213 4.28 13.97 1.76
N VAL A 214 4.34 12.79 1.11
CA VAL A 214 3.76 12.58 -0.22
C VAL A 214 2.23 12.53 -0.12
N TYR A 215 1.69 11.84 0.88
CA TYR A 215 0.25 11.86 1.16
C TYR A 215 -0.25 13.29 1.41
N ARG A 216 0.44 14.03 2.30
CA ARG A 216 0.05 15.41 2.64
C ARG A 216 0.20 16.36 1.45
N GLN A 217 1.19 16.15 0.58
CA GLN A 217 1.31 16.87 -0.69
C GLN A 217 0.11 16.59 -1.61
N GLY A 218 -0.27 15.32 -1.77
CA GLY A 218 -1.40 14.89 -2.60
C GLY A 218 -2.73 15.49 -2.14
N ARG A 219 -2.92 15.65 -0.82
CA ARG A 219 -4.09 16.33 -0.23
C ARG A 219 -4.07 17.86 -0.43
N THR A 220 -2.93 18.49 -0.17
CA THR A 220 -2.85 19.95 0.00
C THR A 220 -2.51 20.67 -1.30
N SER A 221 -1.54 20.17 -2.05
CA SER A 221 -1.02 20.77 -3.29
C SER A 221 -1.65 20.14 -4.53
N ASP A 222 -1.45 18.83 -4.71
CA ASP A 222 -1.68 18.20 -6.01
C ASP A 222 -3.16 17.85 -6.25
N LYS A 223 -3.96 17.84 -5.17
CA LYS A 223 -5.40 17.50 -5.18
C LYS A 223 -5.69 16.12 -5.80
N SER A 224 -4.71 15.22 -5.74
CA SER A 224 -4.80 13.85 -6.23
C SER A 224 -5.40 12.88 -5.20
N ILE A 225 -5.50 13.29 -3.93
CA ILE A 225 -6.04 12.49 -2.82
C ILE A 225 -7.22 13.22 -2.18
N GLY A 226 -8.35 12.54 -2.02
CA GLY A 226 -9.55 13.01 -1.32
C GLY A 226 -9.40 12.99 0.21
N PRO A 227 -10.33 13.60 0.95
CA PRO A 227 -10.28 13.63 2.42
C PRO A 227 -10.35 12.21 3.00
N LEU A 228 -9.45 11.92 3.94
CA LEU A 228 -9.50 10.67 4.70
C LEU A 228 -10.86 10.53 5.40
N GLU A 229 -11.40 9.32 5.35
CA GLU A 229 -12.69 8.96 5.94
C GLU A 229 -12.50 7.94 7.06
N ILE A 230 -13.14 8.17 8.20
CA ILE A 230 -13.31 7.18 9.26
C ILE A 230 -14.77 6.70 9.23
N ARG A 231 -14.97 5.40 9.06
CA ARG A 231 -16.26 4.71 9.14
C ARG A 231 -16.33 3.95 10.45
N ILE A 232 -17.23 4.38 11.35
CA ILE A 232 -17.50 3.67 12.60
C ILE A 232 -18.39 2.47 12.29
N VAL A 233 -17.98 1.29 12.75
CA VAL A 233 -18.70 0.04 12.53
C VAL A 233 -19.32 -0.49 13.83
N GLU A 234 -20.35 -1.31 13.69
CA GLU A 234 -20.99 -2.00 14.82
C GLU A 234 -19.99 -2.87 15.61
N THR A 235 -20.14 -2.91 16.93
CA THR A 235 -19.34 -3.79 17.81
C THR A 235 -19.53 -5.27 17.45
N GLY A 236 -18.43 -6.02 17.38
CA GLY A 236 -18.38 -7.44 17.01
C GLY A 236 -18.38 -7.70 15.50
N ILE A 237 -18.17 -6.68 14.65
CA ILE A 237 -18.07 -6.91 13.21
C ILE A 237 -16.72 -7.54 12.83
N PHE A 238 -15.65 -7.20 13.54
CA PHE A 238 -14.33 -7.78 13.29
C PHE A 238 -14.29 -9.26 13.67
N ASP A 239 -15.07 -9.68 14.67
CA ASP A 239 -15.29 -11.11 14.99
C ASP A 239 -15.97 -11.84 13.82
N LYS A 240 -17.01 -11.24 13.22
CA LYS A 240 -17.67 -11.82 12.03
C LYS A 240 -16.73 -11.85 10.81
N LEU A 241 -15.88 -10.84 10.66
CA LEU A 241 -14.87 -10.81 9.60
C LEU A 241 -13.84 -11.93 9.80
N MET A 242 -13.42 -12.17 11.04
CA MET A 242 -12.55 -13.30 11.41
C MET A 242 -13.23 -14.64 11.08
N ASP A 243 -14.47 -14.84 11.51
CA ASP A 243 -15.24 -16.06 11.22
C ASP A 243 -15.34 -16.31 9.72
N TYR A 244 -15.64 -15.26 8.93
CA TYR A 244 -15.70 -15.34 7.47
C TYR A 244 -14.34 -15.75 6.87
N CYS A 245 -13.24 -15.14 7.33
CA CYS A 245 -11.90 -15.48 6.87
C CYS A 245 -11.52 -16.94 7.18
N CYS A 246 -11.79 -17.39 8.41
CA CYS A 246 -11.47 -18.74 8.88
C CYS A 246 -12.30 -19.82 8.18
N THR A 247 -13.59 -19.56 7.92
CA THR A 247 -14.51 -20.55 7.34
C THR A 247 -14.48 -20.62 5.81
N SER A 248 -14.30 -19.48 5.13
CA SER A 248 -14.66 -19.37 3.70
C SER A 248 -13.47 -19.48 2.74
N LEU A 249 -12.29 -18.98 3.11
CA LEU A 249 -11.29 -18.60 2.10
C LEU A 249 -9.83 -18.88 2.47
N LEU A 250 -9.49 -19.02 3.76
CA LEU A 250 -8.08 -18.98 4.17
C LEU A 250 -7.56 -20.22 4.89
N GLY A 251 -8.42 -21.14 5.35
CA GLY A 251 -7.99 -22.29 6.17
C GLY A 251 -7.14 -21.85 7.39
N ALA A 252 -7.24 -20.58 7.77
CA ALA A 252 -6.42 -19.99 8.81
C ALA A 252 -6.90 -20.53 10.14
N SER A 253 -5.96 -21.08 10.92
CA SER A 253 -6.23 -21.49 12.29
C SER A 253 -6.73 -20.28 13.08
N ILE A 254 -7.84 -20.42 13.79
CA ILE A 254 -8.46 -19.36 14.59
C ILE A 254 -7.46 -18.73 15.59
N ASN A 255 -6.49 -19.53 16.05
CA ASN A 255 -5.46 -19.10 17.01
C ASN A 255 -4.34 -18.25 16.38
N GLN A 256 -4.28 -18.16 15.06
CA GLN A 256 -3.24 -17.41 14.32
C GLN A 256 -3.82 -16.21 13.57
N TYR A 257 -5.14 -16.03 13.59
CA TYR A 257 -5.77 -14.92 12.90
C TYR A 257 -5.37 -13.59 13.54
N LYS A 258 -5.05 -12.62 12.68
CA LYS A 258 -4.92 -11.22 13.01
C LYS A 258 -5.68 -10.41 11.97
N THR A 259 -6.42 -9.41 12.42
CA THR A 259 -7.13 -8.50 11.52
C THR A 259 -6.13 -7.87 10.54
N PRO A 260 -6.36 -7.98 9.23
CA PRO A 260 -5.46 -7.41 8.25
C PRO A 260 -5.54 -5.88 8.32
N TRP A 261 -4.39 -5.20 8.32
CA TRP A 261 -4.34 -3.74 8.34
C TRP A 261 -4.97 -3.07 7.13
N CYS A 262 -5.01 -3.76 5.98
CA CYS A 262 -5.64 -3.29 4.75
C CYS A 262 -6.37 -4.42 4.05
N ILE A 263 -7.61 -4.15 3.63
CA ILE A 263 -8.48 -5.09 2.93
C ILE A 263 -8.61 -4.67 1.47
N LYS A 264 -8.41 -5.64 0.57
CA LYS A 264 -8.55 -5.47 -0.88
C LYS A 264 -9.64 -6.35 -1.50
N PHE A 265 -10.14 -7.33 -0.76
CA PHE A 265 -11.13 -8.28 -1.26
C PHE A 265 -12.53 -7.71 -1.12
N ALA A 266 -13.24 -7.54 -2.25
CA ALA A 266 -14.51 -6.82 -2.30
C ALA A 266 -15.57 -7.35 -1.31
N PRO A 267 -15.80 -8.67 -1.15
CA PRO A 267 -16.76 -9.18 -0.17
C PRO A 267 -16.46 -8.79 1.29
N HIS A 268 -15.18 -8.63 1.68
CA HIS A 268 -14.83 -8.18 3.03
C HIS A 268 -15.15 -6.69 3.21
N VAL A 269 -14.92 -5.88 2.17
CA VAL A 269 -15.26 -4.45 2.18
C VAL A 269 -16.79 -4.26 2.23
N GLU A 270 -17.54 -5.07 1.46
CA GLU A 270 -19.01 -5.07 1.50
C GLU A 270 -19.56 -5.46 2.86
N LEU A 271 -18.98 -6.49 3.51
CA LEU A 271 -19.34 -6.89 4.86
C LEU A 271 -19.18 -5.73 5.86
N LEU A 272 -18.03 -5.06 5.85
CA LEU A 272 -17.76 -3.92 6.73
C LEU A 272 -18.70 -2.75 6.42
N ASN A 273 -18.88 -2.41 5.15
CA ASN A 273 -19.78 -1.34 4.71
C ASN A 273 -21.24 -1.59 5.13
N SER A 274 -21.70 -2.84 5.14
CA SER A 274 -23.06 -3.20 5.55
C SER A 274 -23.38 -2.92 7.02
N ARG A 275 -22.35 -2.69 7.84
CA ARG A 275 -22.44 -2.46 9.30
C ARG A 275 -21.80 -1.14 9.73
N VAL A 276 -21.70 -0.17 8.81
CA VAL A 276 -21.27 1.18 9.14
C VAL A 276 -22.41 1.91 9.84
N VAL A 277 -22.13 2.39 11.06
CA VAL A 277 -23.05 3.19 11.87
C VAL A 277 -23.00 4.66 11.46
N SER A 278 -21.80 5.17 11.16
CA SER A 278 -21.57 6.58 10.81
C SER A 278 -20.23 6.77 10.10
N SER A 279 -20.13 7.78 9.25
CA SER A 279 -18.92 8.14 8.48
C SER A 279 -18.53 9.59 8.72
N TYR A 280 -17.24 9.85 8.85
CA TYR A 280 -16.67 11.18 9.10
C TYR A 280 -15.49 11.42 8.17
N PHE A 281 -15.33 12.66 7.70
CA PHE A 281 -14.24 13.04 6.80
C PHE A 281 -13.34 14.07 7.48
N SER A 282 -12.07 14.09 7.08
CA SER A 282 -11.16 15.16 7.47
C SER A 282 -11.70 16.53 7.02
N PRO A 283 -11.90 17.49 7.94
CA PRO A 283 -12.61 18.75 7.65
C PRO A 283 -11.73 19.75 6.88
N VAL A 284 -10.41 19.61 6.98
CA VAL A 284 -9.42 20.49 6.35
C VAL A 284 -8.25 19.67 5.81
N CYS A 285 -7.43 20.28 4.95
CA CYS A 285 -6.22 19.62 4.46
C CYS A 285 -5.13 19.59 5.54
N PRO A 286 -4.30 18.53 5.60
CA PRO A 286 -3.16 18.46 6.50
C PRO A 286 -2.09 19.48 6.12
N LYS A 287 -1.26 19.87 7.09
CA LYS A 287 -0.18 20.83 6.87
C LYS A 287 0.88 20.22 5.94
N TRP A 288 1.20 20.96 4.88
CA TRP A 288 2.28 20.61 3.98
C TRP A 288 2.97 21.88 3.46
N VAL A 289 4.29 21.80 3.32
CA VAL A 289 5.10 22.86 2.70
C VAL A 289 6.17 22.23 1.79
N PRO A 290 6.52 22.85 0.67
CA PRO A 290 7.59 22.37 -0.20
C PRO A 290 8.95 22.42 0.53
N GLY A 291 9.59 21.27 0.70
CA GLY A 291 10.98 21.14 1.14
C GLY A 291 11.24 21.18 2.66
N ARG A 292 12.27 20.45 3.10
CA ARG A 292 12.88 20.63 4.42
C ARG A 292 13.66 21.95 4.39
N LYS A 293 13.29 22.93 5.23
CA LYS A 293 14.03 24.21 5.43
C LYS A 293 15.46 24.04 5.98
N GLN A 294 16.04 22.85 6.02
CA GLN A 294 17.30 22.57 6.74
C GLN A 294 18.59 22.80 5.95
N TRP A 295 18.55 23.20 4.68
CA TRP A 295 19.78 23.44 3.90
C TRP A 295 20.22 24.90 3.73
N ASN A 296 19.48 25.88 4.25
CA ASN A 296 19.81 27.31 4.07
C ASN A 296 20.13 28.02 5.38
N ASN A 297 21.09 27.54 6.17
CA ASN A 297 21.70 28.32 7.26
C ASN A 297 23.11 27.82 7.59
N THR A 298 24.04 27.97 6.65
CA THR A 298 25.47 28.17 6.93
C THR A 298 26.12 28.73 5.68
N ASN A 299 26.25 30.06 5.64
CA ASN A 299 27.34 30.80 5.01
C ASN A 299 27.38 32.18 5.67
#